data_AF-A0A820DGJ3-F1
#
_entry.id   AF-A0A820DGJ3-F1
#
_cell.length_a   1.000
_cell.length_b   1.000
_cell.length_c   1.000
_cell.angle_alpha   90.00
_cell.angle_beta   90.00
_cell.angle_gamma   90.00
#
_symmetry.space_group_name_H-M   'P 1'
#
loop_
_entity.id
_entity.type
_entity.pdbx_description
1 polymer ?
#
loop_
_entity_poly.entity_id
_entity_poly.type
_entity_poly.pdbx_seq_one_letter_code
_entity_poly.pdbx_strand_id
1 'polypeptide(L)' 'MTNDDMESLAHVVLTENVFIYNDKCYQQINNDTMESPFTLALANIFMWLWKQELIKHQKVSNELCIR' A
#
# COMPACT_ATOMS: atom_id res chain seq x y z
N MET A 1 -6.64 3.90 -20.52
CA MET A 1 -6.46 3.72 -19.07
C MET A 1 -7.21 4.83 -18.38
N THR A 2 -8.41 4.53 -17.91
CA THR A 2 -9.28 5.42 -17.11
C THR A 2 -8.94 5.27 -15.63
N ASN A 3 -9.58 6.08 -14.76
CA ASN A 3 -9.46 5.90 -13.31
C ASN A 3 -10.01 4.54 -12.87
N ASP A 4 -11.10 4.07 -13.48
CA ASP A 4 -11.69 2.76 -13.19
C ASP A 4 -10.73 1.61 -13.50
N ASP A 5 -9.94 1.72 -14.58
CA ASP A 5 -8.91 0.75 -14.92
C ASP A 5 -7.80 0.70 -13.84
N MET A 6 -7.41 1.86 -13.31
CA MET A 6 -6.39 1.95 -12.25
C MET A 6 -6.89 1.42 -10.91
N GLU A 7 -8.15 1.68 -10.58
CA GLU A 7 -8.77 1.24 -9.33
C GLU A 7 -8.96 -0.29 -9.33
N SER A 8 -9.38 -0.84 -10.47
CA SER A 8 -9.45 -2.30 -10.68
C SER A 8 -8.07 -2.96 -10.57
N LEU A 9 -7.03 -2.38 -11.18
CA LEU A 9 -5.66 -2.88 -11.07
C LEU A 9 -5.13 -2.81 -9.63
N ALA A 10 -5.41 -1.72 -8.90
CA ALA A 10 -5.06 -1.59 -7.48
C ALA A 10 -5.75 -2.66 -6.63
N HIS A 11 -7.03 -2.93 -6.88
CA HIS A 11 -7.75 -3.98 -6.18
C HIS A 11 -7.10 -5.36 -6.40
N VAL A 12 -6.82 -5.74 -7.65
CA VAL A 12 -6.16 -7.02 -7.98
C VAL A 12 -4.81 -7.13 -7.27
N VAL A 13 -3.98 -6.10 -7.38
CA VAL A 13 -2.63 -6.10 -6.79
C VAL A 13 -2.68 -6.23 -5.26
N LEU A 14 -3.61 -5.52 -4.60
CA LEU A 14 -3.74 -5.56 -3.14
C LEU A 14 -4.41 -6.84 -2.59
N THR A 15 -5.20 -7.56 -3.39
CA THR A 15 -6.05 -8.67 -2.90
C THR A 15 -5.64 -10.03 -3.45
N GLU A 16 -5.18 -10.08 -4.70
CA GLU A 16 -4.83 -11.29 -5.43
C GLU A 16 -3.32 -11.55 -5.44
N ASN A 17 -2.63 -11.11 -4.38
CA ASN A 17 -1.20 -11.25 -4.30
C ASN A 17 -0.79 -12.70 -4.02
N VAL A 18 -0.68 -13.48 -5.09
CA VAL A 18 -0.37 -14.92 -5.08
C VAL A 18 0.96 -15.21 -5.77
N PHE A 19 1.73 -16.15 -5.24
CA PHE A 19 2.95 -16.64 -5.86
C PHE A 19 3.02 -18.17 -5.83
N ILE A 20 3.75 -18.74 -6.80
CA ILE A 20 3.93 -20.18 -6.92
C ILE A 20 5.34 -20.54 -6.45
N TYR A 21 5.44 -21.51 -5.55
CA TYR A 21 6.71 -22.07 -5.09
C TYR A 21 6.57 -23.57 -4.86
N ASN A 22 7.48 -24.38 -5.40
CA ASN A 22 7.42 -25.86 -5.33
C ASN A 22 6.03 -26.44 -5.68
N ASP A 23 5.47 -26.04 -6.82
CA ASP A 23 4.15 -26.46 -7.32
C ASP A 23 2.97 -26.17 -6.37
N LYS A 24 3.17 -25.29 -5.39
CA LYS A 24 2.13 -24.84 -4.47
C LYS A 24 1.86 -23.36 -4.67
N CYS A 25 0.59 -22.99 -4.62
CA CYS A 25 0.13 -21.62 -4.66
C CYS A 25 0.04 -21.07 -3.23
N TYR A 26 0.65 -19.91 -3.00
CA TYR A 26 0.66 -19.20 -1.73
C TYR A 26 0.03 -17.83 -1.93
N GLN A 27 -0.95 -17.49 -1.09
CA GLN A 27 -1.49 -16.13 -1.03
C GLN A 27 -0.79 -15.37 0.08
N GLN A 28 -0.24 -14.22 -0.25
CA GLN A 28 0.34 -13.33 0.73
C GLN A 28 -0.79 -12.55 1.42
N ILE A 29 -1.01 -12.85 2.70
CA ILE A 29 -2.09 -12.26 3.50
C ILE A 29 -1.70 -10.84 3.99
N ASN A 30 -0.41 -10.60 4.22
CA ASN A 30 0.12 -9.35 4.73
C ASN A 30 1.21 -8.82 3.81
N ASN A 31 1.11 -7.54 3.45
CA ASN A 31 1.95 -6.85 2.47
C ASN A 31 1.75 -7.35 1.03
N ASP A 32 2.13 -6.48 0.11
CA ASP A 32 2.03 -6.71 -1.32
C ASP A 32 3.38 -7.19 -1.89
N THR A 33 3.43 -7.67 -3.13
CA THR A 33 4.66 -8.16 -3.77
C THR A 33 5.59 -6.98 -4.03
N MET A 34 6.71 -6.93 -3.29
CA MET A 34 7.62 -5.79 -3.26
C MET A 34 8.30 -5.45 -4.60
N GLU A 35 8.13 -6.29 -5.63
CA GLU A 35 8.85 -6.17 -6.90
C GLU A 35 8.06 -5.46 -8.02
N SER A 36 6.77 -5.17 -7.83
CA SER A 36 5.98 -4.46 -8.83
C SER A 36 6.19 -2.93 -8.75
N PRO A 37 6.51 -2.23 -9.87
CA PRO A 37 6.56 -0.78 -9.91
C PRO A 37 5.24 -0.12 -9.48
N PHE A 38 4.12 -0.80 -9.72
CA PHE A 38 2.79 -0.32 -9.33
C PHE A 38 2.56 -0.47 -7.83
N THR A 39 3.00 -1.57 -7.23
CA THR A 39 2.98 -1.75 -5.76
C THR A 39 3.82 -0.68 -5.07
N LEU A 40 4.98 -0.31 -5.62
CA LEU A 40 5.78 0.80 -5.07
C LEU A 40 5.04 2.14 -5.12
N ALA A 41 4.32 2.42 -6.22
CA ALA A 41 3.50 3.62 -6.34
C ALA A 41 2.37 3.64 -5.29
N LEU A 42 1.66 2.52 -5.12
CA LEU A 42 0.62 2.37 -4.10
C LEU A 42 1.17 2.54 -2.67
N ALA A 43 2.33 1.95 -2.38
CA ALA A 43 3.00 2.10 -1.08
C ALA A 43 3.33 3.57 -0.78
N ASN A 44 3.82 4.32 -1.77
CA ASN A 44 4.09 5.75 -1.60
C ASN A 44 2.83 6.57 -1.33
N ILE A 45 1.72 6.26 -2.01
CA ILE A 45 0.42 6.90 -1.78
C ILE A 45 -0.05 6.60 -0.35
N PHE A 46 -0.02 5.34 0.06
CA PHE A 46 -0.41 4.92 1.41
C PHE A 46 0.43 5.61 2.49
N MET A 47 1.75 5.61 2.33
CA MET A 47 2.68 6.27 3.25
C MET A 47 2.44 7.77 3.35
N TRP A 48 2.11 8.43 2.24
CA TRP A 48 1.77 9.85 2.25
C TRP A 48 0.47 10.11 3.02
N LEU A 49 -0.59 9.34 2.76
CA LEU A 49 -1.86 9.45 3.48
C LEU A 49 -1.67 9.22 4.98
N TRP A 50 -0.96 8.15 5.35
CA TRP A 50 -0.65 7.83 6.74
C TRP A 50 0.11 8.96 7.44
N LYS A 51 1.11 9.55 6.76
CA LYS A 51 1.87 10.69 7.28
C LYS A 51 0.97 11.91 7.53
N GLN A 52 0.00 12.18 6.66
CA GLN A 52 -0.92 13.31 6.88
C GLN A 52 -1.78 13.08 8.12
N GLU A 53 -2.33 11.88 8.31
CA GLU A 53 -3.11 11.55 9.51
C GLU A 53 -2.25 11.63 10.78
N LEU A 54 -1.02 11.10 10.74
CA LEU A 54 -0.09 11.22 11.86
C LEU A 54 0.18 12.68 12.23
N ILE A 55 0.43 13.55 11.24
CA ILE A 55 0.63 14.99 11.45
C ILE A 55 -0.62 15.64 12.05
N LYS A 56 -1.82 15.27 11.59
CA LYS A 56 -3.09 15.78 12.16
C LYS A 56 -3.21 15.39 13.62
N HIS A 57 -2.99 14.13 13.96
CA HIS A 57 -3.04 13.65 15.34
C HIS A 57 -2.01 14.37 16.23
N GLN A 58 -0.77 14.51 15.78
CA GLN A 58 0.30 15.19 16.51
C GLN A 58 0.01 16.68 16.76
N LYS A 59 -0.61 17.38 15.80
CA LYS A 59 -1.05 18.77 15.98
C LYS A 59 -2.14 18.88 17.05
N VAL A 60 -3.03 17.89 17.15
CA VAL A 60 -4.10 17.86 18.15
C VAL A 60 -3.58 17.48 19.54
N SER A 61 -2.66 16.51 19.63
CA SER A 61 -2.07 16.05 20.90
C SER A 61 -0.96 16.96 21.45
N ASN A 62 -0.54 17.98 20.68
CA ASN A 62 0.60 18.86 20.99
C ASN A 62 1.93 18.08 21.13
N GLU A 63 1.98 16.86 20.61
CA GLU A 63 3.17 16.02 20.50
C GLU A 63 3.91 16.39 19.22
N LEU A 64 4.52 17.58 19.21
CA LEU A 64 5.40 17.99 18.12
C LEU A 64 6.65 17.11 18.14
N CYS A 65 6.77 16.23 17.16
CA CYS A 65 8.04 15.60 16.82
C CYS A 65 8.94 16.68 16.18
N ILE A 66 9.67 17.40 17.02
CA ILE A 66 10.73 18.32 16.61
C ILE A 66 11.84 17.44 16.01
N ARG A 67 12.15 17.69 14.74
CA ARG A 67 13.26 17.06 14.03
C ARG A 67 14.58 17.71 14.42
#